data_AF-A0A8H3DZJ8-F1
#
_entry.id   AF-A0A8H3DZJ8-F1
#
_cell.length_a   1.000
_cell.length_b   1.000
_cell.length_c   1.000
_cell.angle_alpha   90.00
_cell.angle_beta   90.00
_cell.angle_gamma   90.00
#
_symmetry.space_group_name_H-M   'P 1'
#
loop_
_entity.id
_entity.type
_entity.pdbx_description
1 polymer ?
#
loop_
_entity_poly.entity_id
_entity_poly.type
_entity_poly.pdbx_seq_one_letter_code
_entity_poly.pdbx_strand_id
1 'polypeptide(L)'
;MLNRPNAHLGRCSRAWADRIAYTEEWRKYKTINEREWKQIMALSCVLVIASLLTSKQKSCLFKIPIHTALLMSLAAAASAYYLLDESQNLGDHAADASTYFQEREEILYGVQRIAIINAIPQALLTWSFIFFVLSVFFL
;
A
#
# COMPACT_ATOMS: atom_id res chain seq x y z
N MET A 1 -11.87 7.51 -0.03
CA MET A 1 -10.91 6.46 -0.43
C MET A 1 -10.30 6.70 -1.81
N LEU A 2 -11.05 7.18 -2.82
CA LEU A 2 -10.53 7.38 -4.19
C LEU A 2 -9.47 8.50 -4.38
N ASN A 3 -9.39 9.53 -3.53
CA ASN A 3 -8.40 10.62 -3.67
C ASN A 3 -7.01 10.31 -3.08
N ARG A 4 -6.79 9.09 -2.59
CA ARG A 4 -5.52 8.66 -1.97
C ARG A 4 -4.32 8.65 -2.93
N PRO A 5 -4.46 8.32 -4.23
CA PRO A 5 -3.36 8.45 -5.19
C PRO A 5 -2.82 9.88 -5.28
N ASN A 6 -3.70 10.89 -5.26
CA ASN A 6 -3.30 12.30 -5.26
C ASN A 6 -2.56 12.68 -3.97
N ALA A 7 -2.94 12.09 -2.83
CA ALA A 7 -2.24 12.29 -1.57
C ALA A 7 -0.85 11.63 -1.56
N HIS A 8 -0.69 10.46 -2.17
CA HIS A 8 0.63 9.82 -2.38
C HIS A 8 1.49 10.64 -3.34
N LEU A 9 0.91 11.11 -4.46
CA LEU A 9 1.60 11.95 -5.44
C LEU A 9 2.06 13.27 -4.82
N GLY A 10 1.18 13.96 -4.08
CA GLY A 10 1.51 15.20 -3.40
C GLY A 10 2.58 15.03 -2.30
N ARG A 11 2.64 13.86 -1.65
CA ARG A 11 3.72 13.52 -0.71
C ARG A 11 5.06 13.31 -1.44
N CYS A 12 5.06 12.53 -2.52
CA CYS A 12 6.26 12.33 -3.33
C CYS A 12 6.77 13.64 -3.91
N SER A 13 5.89 14.48 -4.47
CA SER A 13 6.25 15.76 -5.08
C SER A 13 6.82 16.77 -4.06
N ARG A 14 6.39 16.73 -2.79
CA ARG A 14 6.99 17.56 -1.73
C ARG A 14 8.36 17.05 -1.29
N ALA A 15 8.54 15.73 -1.21
CA ALA A 15 9.81 15.12 -0.85
C ALA A 15 10.86 15.23 -1.97
N TRP A 16 10.41 15.39 -3.22
CA TRP A 16 11.23 15.51 -4.43
C TRP A 16 10.81 16.72 -5.27
N ALA A 17 11.02 17.91 -4.72
CA ALA A 17 10.68 19.17 -5.39
C ALA A 17 11.86 19.62 -6.26
N ASP A 18 11.63 19.87 -7.55
CA ASP A 18 12.66 20.34 -8.49
C ASP A 18 13.96 19.51 -8.51
N ARG A 19 13.83 18.19 -8.25
CA ARG A 19 14.96 17.24 -8.11
C ARG A 19 15.89 17.54 -6.94
N ILE A 20 15.37 18.21 -5.92
CA ILE A 20 16.05 18.50 -4.66
C ILE A 20 15.27 17.80 -3.55
N ALA A 21 15.96 16.97 -2.77
CA ALA A 21 15.40 16.38 -1.58
C ALA A 21 15.80 17.17 -0.33
N TYR A 22 14.84 17.37 0.56
CA TYR A 22 15.08 17.92 1.90
C TYR A 22 14.99 16.79 2.92
N THR A 23 15.95 16.73 3.85
CA THR A 23 15.98 15.73 4.93
C THR A 23 14.68 15.71 5.73
N GLU A 24 14.11 16.88 6.05
CA GLU A 24 12.87 16.97 6.83
C GLU A 24 11.66 16.41 6.07
N GLU A 25 11.50 16.79 4.80
CA GLU A 25 10.39 16.30 3.97
C GLU A 25 10.55 14.81 3.65
N TRP A 26 11.77 14.31 3.49
CA TRP A 26 12.06 12.89 3.35
C TRP A 26 11.67 12.09 4.60
N ARG A 27 12.12 12.51 5.78
CA ARG A 27 11.78 11.86 7.05
C ARG A 27 10.28 11.85 7.30
N LYS A 28 9.61 12.96 6.98
CA LYS A 28 8.15 13.09 7.08
C LYS A 28 7.45 12.14 6.09
N TYR A 29 7.93 12.07 4.85
CA TYR A 29 7.44 11.13 3.85
C TYR A 29 7.55 9.67 4.32
N LYS A 30 8.75 9.23 4.76
CA LYS A 30 8.96 7.88 5.30
C LYS A 30 8.04 7.59 6.46
N THR A 31 8.05 8.45 7.48
CA THR A 31 7.28 8.25 8.72
C THR A 31 5.79 8.10 8.46
N ILE A 32 5.22 8.90 7.54
CA ILE A 32 3.80 8.81 7.20
C ILE A 32 3.53 7.50 6.44
N ASN A 33 4.35 7.16 5.45
CA ASN A 33 4.15 5.95 4.65
C ASN A 33 4.31 4.68 5.48
N GLU A 34 5.35 4.59 6.31
CA GLU A 34 5.57 3.45 7.22
C GLU A 34 4.43 3.27 8.20
N ARG A 35 3.87 4.37 8.73
CA ARG A 35 2.68 4.30 9.60
C ARG A 35 1.49 3.73 8.84
N GLU A 36 1.24 4.20 7.62
CA GLU A 36 0.16 3.68 6.78
C GLU A 36 0.36 2.20 6.45
N TRP A 37 1.56 1.78 6.06
CA TRP A 37 1.86 0.38 5.72
C TRP A 37 1.74 -0.55 6.93
N LYS A 38 2.16 -0.13 8.12
CA LYS A 38 1.94 -0.89 9.37
C LYS A 38 0.44 -1.08 9.66
N GLN A 39 -0.36 -0.03 9.48
CA GLN A 39 -1.81 -0.12 9.65
C GLN A 39 -2.45 -1.03 8.61
N ILE A 40 -2.05 -0.92 7.35
CA ILE A 40 -2.54 -1.77 6.26
C ILE A 40 -2.19 -3.23 6.54
N MET A 41 -0.97 -3.52 6.95
CA MET A 41 -0.55 -4.88 7.30
C MET A 41 -1.41 -5.48 8.41
N ALA A 42 -1.65 -4.74 9.50
CA ALA A 42 -2.50 -5.20 10.59
C ALA A 42 -3.94 -5.49 10.13
N LEU A 43 -4.54 -4.58 9.36
CA LEU A 43 -5.90 -4.75 8.83
C LEU A 43 -5.99 -5.90 7.82
N SER A 44 -4.98 -6.07 6.97
CA SER A 44 -4.89 -7.20 6.05
C SER A 44 -4.85 -8.54 6.79
N CYS A 45 -4.08 -8.65 7.88
CA CYS A 45 -4.06 -9.85 8.71
C CYS A 45 -5.43 -10.18 9.31
N VAL A 46 -6.14 -9.17 9.83
CA VAL A 46 -7.52 -9.35 10.32
C VAL A 46 -8.43 -9.86 9.22
N LEU A 47 -8.32 -9.29 8.02
CA LEU A 47 -9.16 -9.67 6.87
C LEU A 47 -8.82 -11.07 6.33
N VAL A 48 -7.56 -11.49 6.37
CA VAL A 48 -7.14 -12.86 6.08
C VAL A 48 -7.81 -13.83 7.05
N ILE A 49 -7.72 -13.57 8.36
CA ILE A 49 -8.33 -14.43 9.38
C ILE A 49 -9.85 -14.50 9.19
N ALA A 50 -10.51 -13.35 8.97
CA ALA A 50 -11.94 -13.29 8.71
C ALA A 50 -12.31 -14.10 7.45
N SER A 51 -11.56 -13.95 6.36
CA SER A 51 -11.81 -14.67 5.11
C SER A 51 -11.63 -16.18 5.26
N LEU A 52 -10.64 -16.62 6.05
CA LEU A 52 -10.42 -18.03 6.36
C LEU A 52 -11.56 -18.62 7.21
N LEU A 53 -12.09 -17.86 8.17
CA LEU A 53 -13.24 -18.29 8.98
C LEU A 53 -14.51 -18.41 8.15
N THR A 54 -14.81 -17.41 7.33
CA THR A 54 -16.01 -17.40 6.47
C THR A 54 -15.95 -18.47 5.38
N SER A 55 -14.77 -18.79 4.85
CA SER A 55 -14.62 -19.83 3.80
C SER A 55 -15.00 -21.25 4.25
N LYS A 56 -15.16 -21.49 5.56
CA LYS A 56 -15.66 -22.77 6.09
C LYS A 56 -17.18 -22.97 5.93
N GLN A 57 -17.94 -21.94 5.53
CA GLN A 57 -19.37 -22.06 5.26
C GLN A 57 -19.65 -22.82 3.95
N LYS A 58 -20.73 -23.61 3.92
CA LYS A 58 -20.98 -24.65 2.89
C LYS A 58 -21.48 -24.14 1.53
N SER A 59 -21.90 -22.88 1.41
CA SER A 59 -22.56 -22.38 0.19
C SER A 59 -21.57 -22.26 -0.99
N CYS A 60 -21.78 -23.08 -2.03
CA CYS A 60 -20.86 -23.24 -3.17
C CYS A 60 -20.71 -21.98 -4.04
N LEU A 61 -21.76 -21.15 -4.12
CA LEU A 61 -21.79 -19.96 -4.98
C LEU A 61 -20.92 -18.79 -4.48
N PHE A 62 -20.45 -18.82 -3.22
CA PHE A 62 -19.74 -17.70 -2.59
C PHE A 62 -18.25 -17.97 -2.35
N LYS A 63 -17.72 -19.08 -2.88
CA LYS A 63 -16.31 -19.43 -2.76
C LYS A 63 -15.39 -18.51 -3.56
N ILE A 64 -15.81 -18.08 -4.75
CA ILE A 64 -14.99 -17.23 -5.62
C ILE A 64 -14.70 -15.85 -4.98
N PRO A 65 -15.70 -15.08 -4.51
CA PRO A 65 -15.43 -13.76 -3.93
C PRO A 65 -14.67 -13.84 -2.59
N ILE A 66 -14.85 -14.90 -1.78
CA ILE A 66 -14.09 -15.04 -0.53
C ILE A 66 -12.62 -15.42 -0.78
N HIS A 67 -12.34 -16.28 -1.78
CA HIS A 67 -10.96 -16.62 -2.15
C HIS A 67 -10.23 -15.45 -2.80
N THR A 68 -10.92 -14.63 -3.60
CA THR A 68 -10.34 -13.39 -4.15
C THR A 68 -10.08 -12.37 -3.06
N ALA A 69 -10.98 -12.20 -2.08
CA ALA A 69 -10.73 -11.37 -0.91
C ALA A 69 -9.50 -11.85 -0.11
N LEU A 70 -9.36 -13.16 0.11
CA LEU A 70 -8.22 -13.77 0.79
C LEU A 70 -6.89 -13.50 0.05
N LEU A 71 -6.85 -13.74 -1.26
CA LEU A 71 -5.64 -13.50 -2.06
C LEU A 71 -5.24 -12.02 -2.06
N MET A 72 -6.22 -11.11 -2.19
CA MET A 72 -5.97 -9.67 -2.20
C MET A 72 -5.49 -9.15 -0.84
N SER A 73 -6.02 -9.67 0.27
CA SER A 73 -5.54 -9.30 1.62
C SER A 73 -4.13 -9.82 1.88
N LEU A 74 -3.81 -11.04 1.42
CA LEU A 74 -2.45 -11.57 1.51
C LEU A 74 -1.46 -10.73 0.68
N ALA A 75 -1.82 -10.38 -0.55
CA ALA A 75 -1.02 -9.51 -1.41
C ALA A 75 -0.86 -8.10 -0.82
N ALA A 76 -1.89 -7.55 -0.19
CA ALA A 76 -1.83 -6.29 0.54
C ALA A 76 -0.85 -6.35 1.72
N ALA A 77 -0.88 -7.43 2.51
CA ALA A 77 0.07 -7.64 3.61
C ALA A 77 1.51 -7.79 3.11
N ALA A 78 1.74 -8.60 2.08
CA ALA A 78 3.06 -8.83 1.51
C ALA A 78 3.65 -7.54 0.90
N SER A 79 2.86 -6.78 0.14
CA SER A 79 3.31 -5.51 -0.44
C SER A 79 3.56 -4.44 0.63
N ALA A 80 2.71 -4.34 1.65
CA ALA A 80 2.95 -3.43 2.78
C ALA A 80 4.23 -3.81 3.55
N TYR A 81 4.49 -5.11 3.75
CA TYR A 81 5.70 -5.60 4.39
C TYR A 81 6.94 -5.27 3.56
N TYR A 82 6.93 -5.58 2.27
CA TYR A 82 8.03 -5.29 1.37
C TYR A 82 8.40 -3.80 1.36
N LEU A 83 7.41 -2.90 1.24
CA LEU A 83 7.65 -1.47 1.26
C LEU A 83 8.14 -0.95 2.62
N LEU A 84 7.65 -1.54 3.71
CA LEU A 84 8.08 -1.19 5.05
C LEU A 84 9.54 -1.62 5.29
N ASP A 85 9.89 -2.85 4.94
CA ASP A 85 11.25 -3.37 5.04
C ASP A 85 12.23 -2.55 4.21
N GLU A 86 11.86 -2.26 2.96
CA GLU A 86 12.61 -1.38 2.08
C GLU A 86 12.83 0.01 2.68
N SER A 87 11.77 0.65 3.20
CA SER A 87 11.87 1.98 3.82
C SER A 87 12.77 2.00 5.06
N GLN A 88 12.75 0.93 5.86
CA GLN A 88 13.61 0.81 7.03
C GLN A 88 15.09 0.65 6.66
N ASN A 89 15.36 0.04 5.51
CA ASN A 89 16.72 -0.10 4.97
C ASN A 89 17.24 1.18 4.30
N LEU A 90 16.37 2.14 3.99
CA LEU A 90 16.78 3.46 3.49
C LEU A 90 17.27 4.35 4.63
N GLY A 91 18.32 5.13 4.39
CA GLY A 91 18.77 6.15 5.33
C GLY A 91 17.78 7.31 5.50
N ASP A 92 18.08 8.21 6.43
CA ASP A 92 17.22 9.33 6.82
C ASP A 92 17.70 10.68 6.26
N HIS A 93 18.76 10.71 5.43
CA HIS A 93 19.36 11.94 4.94
C HIS A 93 18.83 12.33 3.55
N ALA A 94 18.98 13.61 3.19
CA ALA A 94 18.65 14.12 1.85
C ALA A 94 19.40 13.39 0.71
N ALA A 95 20.62 12.92 0.98
CA ALA A 95 21.38 12.12 0.02
C ALA A 95 20.66 10.80 -0.28
N ASP A 96 20.20 10.08 0.75
CA ASP A 96 19.46 8.81 0.60
C ASP A 96 18.15 9.02 -0.16
N ALA A 97 17.43 10.10 0.17
CA ALA A 97 16.23 10.50 -0.54
C ALA A 97 16.51 10.77 -2.02
N SER A 98 17.60 11.47 -2.32
CA SER A 98 17.97 11.79 -3.70
C SER A 98 18.31 10.53 -4.49
N THR A 99 19.07 9.62 -3.90
CA THR A 99 19.36 8.31 -4.50
C THR A 99 18.06 7.54 -4.76
N TYR A 100 17.17 7.45 -3.77
CA TYR A 100 15.88 6.75 -3.88
C TYR A 100 15.00 7.30 -5.02
N PHE A 101 14.85 8.62 -5.11
CA PHE A 101 14.03 9.25 -6.14
C PHE A 101 14.70 9.18 -7.51
N GLN A 102 16.00 9.42 -7.63
CA GLN A 102 16.71 9.36 -8.92
C GLN A 102 16.71 7.96 -9.52
N GLU A 103 16.83 6.91 -8.70
CA GLU A 103 16.78 5.51 -9.17
C GLU A 103 15.38 5.08 -9.66
N ARG A 104 14.32 5.78 -9.25
CA ARG A 104 12.92 5.37 -9.48
C ARG A 104 12.10 6.36 -10.29
N GLU A 105 12.61 7.58 -10.49
CA GLU A 105 12.00 8.61 -11.32
C GLU A 105 12.08 8.16 -12.78
N GLU A 106 10.93 8.14 -13.45
CA GLU A 106 10.89 7.93 -14.90
C GLU A 106 10.86 9.28 -15.61
N ILE A 107 11.58 9.42 -16.72
CA ILE A 107 11.70 10.68 -17.47
C ILE A 107 10.32 11.24 -17.88
N LEU A 108 9.38 10.37 -18.23
CA LEU A 108 8.04 10.77 -18.70
C LEU A 108 7.03 11.01 -17.59
N TYR A 109 7.13 10.29 -16.47
CA TYR A 109 6.09 10.27 -15.42
C TYR A 109 6.57 10.79 -14.06
N GLY A 110 7.84 11.17 -13.95
CA GLY A 110 8.46 11.69 -12.75
C GLY A 110 8.25 10.76 -11.55
N VAL A 111 7.70 11.32 -10.47
CA VAL A 111 7.42 10.61 -9.21
C VAL A 111 6.07 9.89 -9.19
N GLN A 112 5.29 9.93 -10.27
CA GLN A 112 3.96 9.33 -10.31
C GLN A 112 4.00 7.81 -10.14
N ARG A 113 4.99 7.16 -10.75
CA ARG A 113 5.19 5.71 -10.59
C ARG A 113 5.44 5.33 -9.13
N ILE A 114 6.26 6.10 -8.42
CA ILE A 114 6.56 5.89 -7.00
C ILE A 114 5.28 6.05 -6.17
N ALA A 115 4.49 7.08 -6.46
CA ALA A 115 3.21 7.30 -5.79
C ALA A 115 2.21 6.14 -6.01
N ILE A 116 2.18 5.57 -7.22
CA ILE A 116 1.34 4.40 -7.53
C ILE A 116 1.82 3.18 -6.74
N ILE A 117 3.12 2.88 -6.73
CA ILE A 117 3.69 1.74 -6.00
C ILE A 117 3.35 1.83 -4.52
N ASN A 118 3.51 3.00 -3.90
CA ASN A 118 3.19 3.21 -2.49
C ASN A 118 1.69 3.07 -2.18
N ALA A 119 0.82 3.27 -3.17
CA ALA A 119 -0.63 3.14 -3.04
C ALA A 119 -1.12 1.70 -3.24
N ILE A 120 -0.30 0.78 -3.77
CA ILE A 120 -0.67 -0.62 -4.06
C ILE A 120 -1.25 -1.32 -2.82
N PRO A 121 -0.59 -1.33 -1.64
CA PRO A 121 -1.10 -2.10 -0.50
C PRO A 121 -2.49 -1.62 -0.06
N GLN A 122 -2.72 -0.32 -0.15
CA GLN A 122 -4.00 0.29 0.20
C GLN A 122 -5.10 -0.08 -0.79
N ALA A 123 -4.79 -0.04 -2.10
CA ALA A 123 -5.74 -0.42 -3.14
C ALA A 123 -6.14 -1.91 -2.98
N LEU A 124 -5.16 -2.79 -2.78
CA LEU A 124 -5.38 -4.22 -2.56
C LEU A 124 -6.26 -4.49 -1.33
N LEU A 125 -5.96 -3.82 -0.20
CA LEU A 125 -6.78 -3.93 1.02
C LEU A 125 -8.22 -3.47 0.78
N THR A 126 -8.41 -2.36 0.07
CA THR A 126 -9.75 -1.79 -0.19
C THR A 126 -10.59 -2.75 -1.03
N TRP A 127 -10.02 -3.30 -2.12
CA TRP A 127 -10.71 -4.29 -2.95
C TRP A 127 -10.96 -5.60 -2.21
N SER A 128 -10.00 -6.08 -1.42
CA SER A 128 -10.19 -7.25 -0.56
C SER A 128 -11.38 -7.06 0.38
N PHE A 129 -11.50 -5.90 1.01
CA PHE A 129 -12.63 -5.59 1.89
C PHE A 129 -13.96 -5.56 1.14
N ILE A 130 -14.01 -4.96 -0.05
CA ILE A 130 -15.22 -4.97 -0.89
C ILE A 130 -15.63 -6.40 -1.23
N PHE A 131 -14.72 -7.25 -1.71
CA PHE A 131 -15.03 -8.64 -2.03
C PHE A 131 -15.47 -9.44 -0.80
N PHE A 132 -14.85 -9.19 0.36
CA PHE A 132 -15.27 -9.81 1.62
C PHE A 132 -16.70 -9.42 2.01
N VAL A 133 -17.02 -8.12 1.98
CA VAL A 133 -18.37 -7.60 2.26
C VAL A 133 -19.38 -8.18 1.28
N LEU A 134 -19.08 -8.18 -0.03
CA LEU A 134 -19.95 -8.80 -1.03
C LEU A 134 -20.17 -10.29 -0.72
N SER A 135 -19.12 -11.02 -0.32
CA SER A 135 -19.24 -12.44 0.04
C SER A 135 -20.14 -12.68 1.25
N VAL A 136 -20.16 -11.75 2.21
CA VAL A 136 -20.93 -11.86 3.47
C VAL A 136 -22.38 -11.39 3.31
N PHE A 137 -22.63 -10.31 2.57
CA PHE A 137 -23.97 -9.74 2.41
C PHE A 137 -24.80 -10.38 1.30
N PHE A 138 -24.16 -10.95 0.29
CA PHE A 138 -24.85 -11.75 -0.72
C PHE A 138 -24.97 -13.24 -0.32
N LEU A 139 -24.51 -13.60 0.89
CA LEU A 139 -24.58 -14.94 1.49
C LEU A 139 -26.02 -15.41 1.74
#